data_AF-N1PV16-F1
#
_entry.id   AF-N1PV16-F1
#
_cell.length_a   1.000
_cell.length_b   1.000
_cell.length_c   1.000
_cell.angle_alpha   90.00
_cell.angle_beta   90.00
_cell.angle_gamma   90.00
#
_symmetry.space_group_name_H-M   'P 1'
#
loop_
_entity.id
_entity.type
_entity.pdbx_description
1 polymer ?
#
loop_
_entity_poly.entity_id
_entity_poly.type
_entity_poly.pdbx_seq_one_letter_code
_entity_poly.pdbx_strand_id
1 'polypeptide(L)'
;MFETRHAQNRYHLRLHRARSVVLTPQELVEIRAAQRTFEGAYIRTSLSQFSFALVVLKIFTSEFYSIGALFAVYGAGVLGVSAFRRMQSNRQFFTEVGDDGTSRKRFRTSGNVVVVLTSLSIAAYVTLLVLTLRLGD
;
A
#
# COMPACT_ATOMS: atom_id res chain seq x y z
N MET A 1 24.56 -2.46 19.44
CA MET A 1 24.19 -1.06 19.17
C MET A 1 23.61 -1.00 17.77
N PHE A 2 22.29 -1.10 17.64
CA PHE A 2 21.62 -1.03 16.34
C PHE A 2 21.52 0.43 15.92
N GLU A 3 22.45 0.85 15.07
CA GLU A 3 22.38 2.15 14.43
C GLU A 3 21.19 2.14 13.47
N THR A 4 20.03 2.52 14.00
CA THR A 4 18.82 2.70 13.21
C THR A 4 19.13 3.83 12.24
N ARG A 5 19.48 3.46 11.00
CA ARG A 5 19.61 4.39 9.86
C ARG A 5 18.28 5.11 9.69
N HIS A 6 18.11 6.21 10.42
CA HIS A 6 16.88 6.97 10.41
C HIS A 6 16.66 7.46 8.98
N ALA A 7 15.55 7.01 8.37
CA ALA A 7 15.06 7.51 7.09
C ALA A 7 15.17 9.04 6.99
N GLN A 8 14.87 9.72 8.09
CA GLN A 8 14.92 11.17 8.27
C GLN A 8 16.29 11.82 8.00
N ASN A 9 17.40 11.07 8.11
CA ASN A 9 18.76 11.55 7.82
C ASN A 9 19.18 11.36 6.36
N ARG A 10 18.52 10.45 5.63
CA ARG A 10 18.86 10.12 4.23
C ARG A 10 18.05 10.93 3.22
N TYR A 11 16.89 11.38 3.65
CA TYR A 11 15.88 11.95 2.79
C TYR A 11 15.95 13.47 2.81
N HIS A 12 16.04 14.09 1.63
CA HIS A 12 16.19 15.53 1.45
C HIS A 12 15.01 16.07 0.65
N LEU A 13 14.41 17.18 1.11
CA LEU A 13 13.34 17.90 0.43
C LEU A 13 13.80 19.36 0.28
N ARG A 14 13.79 19.91 -0.94
CA ARG A 14 14.35 21.24 -1.24
C ARG A 14 15.79 21.43 -0.70
N LEU A 15 16.67 20.43 -0.88
CA LEU A 15 18.07 20.38 -0.38
C LEU A 15 18.24 20.32 1.15
N HIS A 16 17.18 20.56 1.94
CA HIS A 16 17.18 20.37 3.38
C HIS A 16 16.89 18.92 3.76
N ARG A 17 17.57 18.43 4.79
CA ARG A 17 17.25 17.12 5.39
C ARG A 17 15.79 17.12 5.85
N ALA A 18 15.08 16.00 5.66
CA ALA A 18 13.66 15.86 6.01
C ALA A 18 13.36 16.21 7.48
N ARG A 19 14.36 16.13 8.37
CA ARG A 19 14.27 16.55 9.78
C ARG A 19 14.24 18.07 9.99
N SER A 20 14.83 18.86 9.09
CA SER A 20 14.97 20.32 9.23
C SER A 20 14.06 21.10 8.29
N VAL A 21 13.29 20.42 7.45
CA VAL A 21 12.34 21.07 6.54
C VAL A 21 11.12 21.57 7.31
N VAL A 22 10.86 22.87 7.18
CA VAL A 22 9.57 23.46 7.55
C VAL A 22 8.67 23.35 6.32
N LEU A 23 7.66 22.49 6.41
CA LEU A 23 6.70 22.27 5.32
C LEU A 23 5.77 23.48 5.22
N THR A 24 5.55 23.95 3.99
CA THR A 24 4.50 24.94 3.72
C THR A 24 3.11 24.33 3.92
N PRO A 25 2.07 25.13 4.23
CA PRO A 25 0.70 24.63 4.36
C PRO A 25 0.22 23.83 3.13
N GLN A 26 0.63 24.24 1.92
CA GLN A 26 0.32 23.55 0.67
C GLN A 26 0.96 22.17 0.60
N GLU A 27 2.23 22.03 0.99
CA GLU A 27 2.94 20.74 1.03
C GLU A 27 2.34 19.78 2.07
N LEU A 28 1.89 20.30 3.22
CA LEU A 28 1.18 19.48 4.21
C LEU A 28 -0.12 18.90 3.65
N VAL A 29 -0.84 19.66 2.81
CA VAL A 29 -2.05 19.16 2.13
C VAL A 29 -1.68 18.08 1.12
N GLU A 30 -0.64 18.26 0.30
CA GLU A 30 -0.16 17.26 -0.66
C GLU A 30 0.23 15.93 0.04
N ILE A 31 1.01 16.03 1.13
CA ILE A 31 1.45 14.86 1.90
C ILE A 31 0.25 14.15 2.54
N ARG A 32 -0.69 14.89 3.13
CA ARG A 32 -1.90 14.31 3.73
C ARG A 32 -2.77 13.63 2.67
N ALA A 33 -2.95 14.27 1.51
CA ALA A 33 -3.72 13.71 0.41
C ALA A 33 -3.10 12.38 -0.05
N ALA A 34 -1.77 12.33 -0.21
CA ALA A 34 -1.05 11.10 -0.53
C ALA A 34 -1.17 10.05 0.59
N GLN A 35 -1.04 10.42 1.86
CA GLN A 35 -1.21 9.47 2.97
C GLN A 35 -2.62 8.89 3.03
N ARG A 36 -3.67 9.65 2.72
CA ARG A 36 -5.05 9.17 2.77
C ARG A 36 -5.41 8.29 1.58
N THR A 37 -5.07 8.73 0.37
CA THR A 37 -5.44 8.04 -0.87
C THR A 37 -4.51 6.89 -1.16
N PHE A 38 -3.22 7.07 -0.90
CA PHE A 38 -2.22 6.15 -1.37
C PHE A 38 -1.78 5.14 -0.32
N GLU A 39 -1.27 5.59 0.82
CA GLU A 39 -0.80 4.65 1.85
C GLU A 39 -1.97 4.09 2.68
N GLY A 40 -2.82 4.98 3.15
CA GLY A 40 -3.89 4.68 4.08
C GLY A 40 -5.02 3.83 3.49
N ALA A 41 -5.30 3.98 2.19
CA ALA A 41 -6.30 3.15 1.52
C ALA A 41 -5.86 1.67 1.49
N TYR A 42 -4.61 1.40 1.10
CA TYR A 42 -4.13 0.02 0.96
C TYR A 42 -3.98 -0.71 2.28
N ILE A 43 -3.46 -0.01 3.30
CA ILE A 43 -3.35 -0.59 4.65
C ILE A 43 -4.74 -0.91 5.20
N ARG A 44 -5.71 0.01 5.05
CA ARG A 44 -7.09 -0.20 5.50
C ARG A 44 -7.73 -1.39 4.78
N THR A 45 -7.60 -1.47 3.46
CA THR A 45 -8.14 -2.61 2.69
C THR A 45 -7.55 -3.92 3.17
N SER A 46 -6.23 -4.01 3.31
CA SER A 46 -5.55 -5.22 3.79
C SER A 46 -6.04 -5.63 5.18
N LEU A 47 -6.14 -4.67 6.12
CA LEU A 47 -6.64 -4.93 7.46
C LEU A 47 -8.08 -5.45 7.44
N SER A 48 -8.95 -4.84 6.63
CA SER A 48 -10.32 -5.31 6.46
C SER A 48 -10.38 -6.74 5.88
N GLN A 49 -9.52 -7.08 4.92
CA GLN A 49 -9.45 -8.44 4.38
C GLN A 49 -9.00 -9.45 5.44
N PHE A 50 -7.99 -9.12 6.24
CA PHE A 50 -7.55 -10.00 7.34
C PHE A 50 -8.61 -10.15 8.42
N SER A 51 -9.29 -9.07 8.81
CA SER A 51 -10.40 -9.15 9.76
C SER A 51 -11.50 -10.06 9.24
N PHE A 52 -11.88 -9.94 7.97
CA PHE A 52 -12.88 -10.81 7.36
C PHE A 52 -12.41 -12.26 7.29
N ALA A 53 -11.17 -12.52 6.91
CA ALA A 53 -10.58 -13.85 6.90
C ALA A 53 -10.64 -14.51 8.29
N LEU A 54 -10.27 -13.78 9.35
CA LEU A 54 -10.35 -14.28 10.73
C LEU A 54 -11.79 -14.57 11.14
N VAL A 55 -12.74 -13.71 10.80
CA VAL A 55 -14.17 -13.96 11.05
C VAL A 55 -14.63 -15.24 10.37
N VAL A 56 -14.30 -15.42 9.09
CA VAL A 56 -14.68 -16.63 8.34
C VAL A 56 -14.08 -17.88 8.96
N LEU A 57 -12.76 -17.87 9.20
CA LEU A 57 -12.03 -19.00 9.77
C LEU A 57 -12.46 -19.33 11.21
N LYS A 58 -12.94 -18.34 11.97
CA LYS A 58 -13.30 -18.53 13.38
C LYS A 58 -14.75 -18.91 13.60
N ILE A 59 -15.67 -18.41 12.77
CA ILE A 59 -17.13 -18.55 12.99
C ILE A 59 -17.75 -19.66 12.13
N PHE A 60 -17.30 -19.84 10.89
CA PHE A 60 -17.95 -20.76 9.95
C PHE A 60 -17.39 -22.19 10.03
N THR A 61 -18.13 -23.14 9.45
CA THR A 61 -17.74 -24.55 9.33
C THR A 61 -16.52 -24.72 8.41
N SER A 62 -15.88 -25.89 8.47
CA SER A 62 -14.66 -26.21 7.72
C SER A 62 -14.79 -26.05 6.20
N GLU A 63 -16.02 -26.14 5.68
CA GLU A 63 -16.35 -25.95 4.26
C GLU A 63 -15.96 -24.54 3.77
N PHE A 64 -16.07 -23.53 4.65
CA PHE A 64 -15.77 -22.12 4.33
C PHE A 64 -14.30 -21.75 4.54
N TYR A 65 -13.44 -22.67 5.01
CA TYR A 65 -12.04 -22.35 5.30
C TYR A 65 -11.26 -21.91 4.06
N SER A 66 -11.57 -22.47 2.88
CA SER A 66 -10.99 -22.04 1.61
C SER A 66 -11.31 -20.57 1.29
N ILE A 67 -12.51 -20.11 1.64
CA ILE A 67 -12.92 -18.71 1.49
C ILE A 67 -12.14 -17.83 2.47
N GLY A 68 -12.06 -18.22 3.74
CA GLY A 68 -11.25 -17.51 4.73
C GLY A 68 -9.77 -17.40 4.33
N ALA A 69 -9.18 -18.49 3.84
CA ALA A 69 -7.81 -18.52 3.33
C ALA A 69 -7.62 -17.61 2.11
N LEU A 70 -8.58 -17.59 1.18
CA LEU A 70 -8.57 -16.67 0.04
C LEU A 70 -8.50 -15.21 0.49
N PHE A 71 -9.31 -14.81 1.46
CA PHE A 71 -9.31 -13.46 2.01
C PHE A 71 -8.00 -13.13 2.74
N ALA A 72 -7.37 -14.09 3.42
CA ALA A 72 -6.06 -13.91 4.04
C ALA A 72 -4.95 -13.70 3.00
N VAL A 73 -4.92 -14.52 1.94
CA VAL A 73 -3.95 -14.38 0.83
C VAL A 73 -4.16 -13.07 0.10
N TYR A 74 -5.41 -12.70 -0.17
CA TYR A 74 -5.73 -11.42 -0.82
C TYR A 74 -5.29 -10.23 0.04
N GLY A 75 -5.59 -10.25 1.34
CA GLY A 75 -5.14 -9.25 2.31
C GLY A 75 -3.62 -9.13 2.36
N ALA A 76 -2.89 -10.24 2.32
CA ALA A 76 -1.44 -10.28 2.24
C ALA A 76 -0.90 -9.72 0.92
N GLY A 77 -1.54 -10.03 -0.21
CA GLY A 77 -1.20 -9.46 -1.51
C GLY A 77 -1.33 -7.94 -1.53
N VAL A 78 -2.45 -7.40 -1.04
CA VAL A 78 -2.66 -5.95 -0.91
C VAL A 78 -1.65 -5.32 0.04
N LEU A 79 -1.29 -5.99 1.14
CA LEU A 79 -0.27 -5.52 2.07
C LEU A 79 1.11 -5.46 1.41
N GLY A 80 1.47 -6.49 0.64
CA GLY A 80 2.73 -6.54 -0.11
C GLY A 80 2.84 -5.39 -1.11
N VAL A 81 1.75 -5.13 -1.87
CA VAL A 81 1.67 -3.99 -2.77
C VAL A 81 1.80 -2.67 -2.02
N SER A 82 1.17 -2.55 -0.85
CA SER A 82 1.28 -1.38 0.03
C SER A 82 2.72 -1.13 0.48
N ALA A 83 3.39 -2.18 0.97
CA ALA A 83 4.78 -2.11 1.41
C ALA A 83 5.72 -1.73 0.25
N PHE A 84 5.55 -2.35 -0.91
CA PHE A 84 6.31 -2.04 -2.11
C PHE A 84 6.10 -0.58 -2.55
N ARG A 85 4.85 -0.11 -2.56
CA ARG A 85 4.59 1.29 -2.90
C ARG A 85 5.15 2.25 -1.86
N ARG A 86 5.09 1.92 -0.57
CA ARG A 86 5.73 2.73 0.48
C ARG A 86 7.22 2.86 0.22
N MET A 87 7.90 1.79 -0.20
CA MET A 87 9.32 1.85 -0.57
C MET A 87 9.57 2.69 -1.82
N GLN A 88 8.73 2.56 -2.86
CA GLN A 88 8.85 3.37 -4.09
C GLN A 88 8.56 4.86 -3.86
N SER A 89 7.47 5.18 -3.17
CA SER A 89 7.06 6.54 -2.84
C SER A 89 8.13 7.25 -2.02
N ASN A 90 8.71 6.56 -1.04
CA ASN A 90 9.81 7.06 -0.23
C ASN A 90 11.06 7.32 -1.09
N ARG A 91 11.40 6.45 -2.07
CA ARG A 91 12.52 6.73 -2.99
C ARG A 91 12.23 7.91 -3.92
N GLN A 92 11.03 8.01 -4.48
CA GLN A 92 10.65 9.04 -5.45
C GLN A 92 10.55 10.43 -4.84
N PHE A 93 9.96 10.56 -3.64
CA PHE A 93 9.86 11.82 -2.91
C PHE A 93 11.22 12.45 -2.57
N PHE A 94 12.27 11.64 -2.46
CA PHE A 94 13.56 12.06 -1.91
C PHE A 94 14.75 11.96 -2.88
N THR A 95 14.58 11.35 -4.07
CA THR A 95 15.63 11.28 -5.11
C THR A 95 15.44 12.34 -6.20
N GLU A 96 14.28 13.02 -6.25
CA GLU A 96 13.98 14.07 -7.23
C GLU A 96 14.52 15.45 -6.78
N VAL A 97 15.78 15.48 -6.35
CA VAL A 97 16.61 16.69 -6.34
C VAL A 97 17.69 16.41 -7.38
N GLY A 98 17.46 16.87 -8.62
CA GLY A 98 18.47 16.80 -9.66
C GLY A 98 19.70 17.61 -9.26
N ASP A 99 20.87 17.19 -9.75
CA ASP A 99 22.17 17.85 -9.57
C ASP A 99 22.14 19.35 -9.99
N ASP A 100 21.13 19.72 -10.79
CA ASP A 100 20.91 21.07 -11.34
C ASP A 100 20.05 21.99 -10.43
N GLY A 101 19.67 21.57 -9.23
CA GLY A 101 18.87 22.37 -8.29
C GLY A 101 17.40 22.64 -8.71
N THR A 102 16.97 22.16 -9.88
CA THR A 102 15.60 22.32 -10.37
C THR A 102 14.74 21.12 -9.95
N SER A 103 13.70 21.38 -9.15
CA SER A 103 12.73 20.37 -8.70
C SER A 103 11.80 20.02 -9.87
N ARG A 104 12.25 19.14 -10.77
CA ARG A 104 11.43 18.65 -11.87
C ARG A 104 10.50 17.58 -11.30
N LYS A 105 9.36 17.98 -10.68
CA LYS A 105 8.32 17.05 -10.20
C LYS A 105 7.80 16.21 -11.38
N ARG A 106 8.41 15.05 -11.67
CA ARG A 106 7.87 14.12 -12.67
C ARG A 106 6.81 13.30 -11.98
N PHE A 107 5.59 13.81 -11.99
CA PHE A 107 4.39 13.09 -11.54
C PHE A 107 4.23 11.79 -12.34
N ARG A 108 4.81 10.70 -11.84
CA ARG A 108 4.58 9.37 -12.39
C ARG A 108 3.29 8.85 -11.77
N THR A 109 2.25 8.72 -12.59
CA THR A 109 0.94 8.24 -12.14
C THR A 109 1.07 6.82 -11.56
N SER A 110 0.22 6.48 -10.59
CA SER A 110 0.23 5.18 -9.89
C SER A 110 -0.21 3.99 -10.77
N GLY A 111 -0.20 4.12 -12.10
CA GLY A 111 -0.82 3.19 -13.05
C GLY A 111 -0.39 1.73 -12.84
N ASN A 112 0.91 1.46 -12.67
CA ASN A 112 1.40 0.10 -12.45
C ASN A 112 0.79 -0.54 -11.20
N VAL A 113 0.66 0.24 -10.12
CA VAL A 113 0.10 -0.25 -8.86
C VAL A 113 -1.40 -0.50 -9.01
N VAL A 114 -2.09 0.36 -9.74
CA VAL A 114 -3.52 0.18 -10.06
C VAL A 114 -3.70 -1.13 -10.84
N VAL A 115 -2.91 -1.37 -11.88
CA VAL A 115 -2.98 -2.61 -12.67
C VAL A 115 -2.78 -3.85 -11.79
N VAL A 116 -1.76 -3.85 -10.93
CA VAL A 116 -1.49 -4.96 -10.01
C VAL A 116 -2.68 -5.19 -9.07
N LEU A 117 -3.21 -4.12 -8.45
CA LEU A 117 -4.36 -4.25 -7.53
C LEU A 117 -5.60 -4.75 -8.25
N THR A 118 -5.90 -4.22 -9.44
CA THR A 118 -7.04 -4.67 -10.25
C THR A 118 -6.91 -6.14 -10.62
N SER A 119 -5.73 -6.58 -11.07
CA SER A 119 -5.49 -7.99 -11.39
C SER A 119 -5.67 -8.91 -10.17
N LEU A 120 -5.16 -8.48 -9.01
CA LEU A 120 -5.30 -9.20 -7.75
C LEU A 120 -6.77 -9.29 -7.31
N SER A 121 -7.52 -8.20 -7.42
CA SER A 121 -8.95 -8.16 -7.09
C SER A 121 -9.77 -9.06 -8.01
N ILE A 122 -9.52 -9.04 -9.32
CA ILE A 122 -10.21 -9.90 -10.28
C ILE A 122 -9.93 -11.37 -9.96
N ALA A 123 -8.66 -11.75 -9.76
CA ALA A 123 -8.30 -13.12 -9.41
C ALA A 123 -8.98 -13.59 -8.11
N ALA A 124 -9.01 -12.72 -7.09
CA ALA A 124 -9.69 -13.02 -5.83
C ALA A 124 -11.20 -13.20 -6.02
N TYR A 125 -11.87 -12.33 -6.79
CA TYR A 125 -13.31 -12.45 -7.04
C TYR A 125 -13.68 -13.65 -7.89
N VAL A 126 -12.90 -13.98 -8.92
CA VAL A 126 -13.12 -15.21 -9.71
C VAL A 126 -12.97 -16.44 -8.81
N THR A 127 -11.94 -16.48 -7.97
CA THR A 127 -11.73 -17.60 -7.04
C THR A 127 -12.86 -17.70 -6.03
N LEU A 128 -13.33 -16.58 -5.49
CA LEU A 128 -14.47 -16.53 -4.57
C LEU A 128 -15.74 -17.04 -5.24
N LEU A 129 -16.01 -16.65 -6.49
CA LEU A 129 -17.16 -17.11 -7.26
C LEU A 129 -17.13 -18.63 -7.41
N VAL A 130 -15.98 -19.19 -7.83
CA VAL A 130 -15.82 -20.64 -8.00
C VAL A 130 -15.99 -21.39 -6.68
N LEU A 131 -15.40 -20.90 -5.59
CA LEU A 131 -15.56 -21.52 -4.27
C LEU A 131 -17.00 -21.47 -3.77
N THR A 132 -17.70 -20.37 -4.02
CA THR A 132 -19.12 -20.23 -3.64
C THR A 132 -20.00 -21.19 -4.44
N LEU A 133 -19.77 -21.31 -5.75
CA LEU A 133 -20.54 -22.23 -6.59
C LEU A 133 -20.35 -23.70 -6.15
N ARG A 134 -19.11 -24.08 -5.83
CA ARG A 134 -18.80 -25.44 -5.32
C ARG A 134 -19.37 -25.74 -3.93
N LEU A 135 -19.77 -24.72 -3.18
CA LEU A 135 -20.44 -24.88 -1.89
C LEU A 135 -21.95 -25.08 -2.03
N GLY A 136 -22.52 -24.64 -3.16
CA GLY A 136 -23.95 -24.77 -3.46
C GLY A 136 -24.33 -26.07 -4.15
N ASP A 137 -23.34 -26.81 -4.66
CA ASP A 137 -23.46 -28.19 -5.19
C ASP A 137 -23.27 -29.21 -4.05
#